data_AF-A0A839IYA9-F1
#
_entry.id   AF-A0A839IYA9-F1
#
_cell.length_a   1.000
_cell.length_b   1.000
_cell.length_c   1.000
_cell.angle_alpha   90.00
_cell.angle_beta   90.00
_cell.angle_gamma   90.00
#
_symmetry.space_group_name_H-M   'P 1'
#
loop_
_entity.id
_entity.type
_entity.pdbx_description
1 polymer ?
#
loop_
_entity_poly.entity_id
_entity_poly.type
_entity_poly.pdbx_seq_one_letter_code
_entity_poly.pdbx_strand_id
1 'polypeptide(L)'
;MTIKPEPVTRDEEGWWTHTDLPNWGESATKEEIEQWGKEQDIIVWTAYFEDQVTQEQKDRWFTQGDVSVLKEWTPDIPEGHFLLSISDTEDHGPVALTALPLDVLEKQIAQTPPEQIENLPPSTLSIALQQEKDCLVDYYLEEDCPYKGFNYICLIALINGKLKEIECL
;
A
#
# COMPACT_ATOMS: atom_id res chain seq x y z
N MET A 1 -2.75 -8.58 17.59
CA MET A 1 -2.91 -7.12 17.76
C MET A 1 -2.55 -6.51 16.43
N THR A 2 -3.35 -5.56 15.94
CA THR A 2 -3.06 -4.84 14.70
C THR A 2 -2.21 -3.62 15.01
N ILE A 3 -1.15 -3.42 14.24
CA ILE A 3 -0.27 -2.24 14.33
C ILE A 3 -1.06 -0.93 14.24
N LYS A 4 -0.62 0.09 14.97
CA LYS A 4 -1.28 1.40 15.04
C LYS A 4 -0.27 2.52 14.83
N PRO A 5 -0.68 3.69 14.31
CA PRO A 5 0.21 4.83 14.18
C PRO A 5 0.86 5.19 15.52
N GLU A 6 2.15 5.51 15.50
CA GLU A 6 2.89 6.01 16.66
C GLU A 6 3.63 7.32 16.35
N PRO A 7 4.07 8.08 17.37
CA PRO A 7 4.83 9.31 17.16
C PRO A 7 6.16 9.05 16.44
N VAL A 8 6.34 9.69 15.29
CA VAL A 8 7.58 9.61 14.51
C VAL A 8 8.65 10.50 15.16
N THR A 9 9.70 9.88 15.70
CA THR A 9 10.85 10.57 16.31
C THR A 9 12.13 10.10 15.62
N ARG A 10 12.51 10.80 14.55
CA ARG A 10 13.71 10.47 13.77
C ARG A 10 14.98 10.63 14.60
N ASP A 11 16.00 9.82 14.27
CA ASP A 11 17.32 9.94 14.87
C ASP A 11 18.13 11.12 14.30
N GLU A 12 19.40 11.24 14.70
CA GLU A 12 20.30 12.34 14.31
C GLU A 12 20.59 12.40 12.81
N GLU A 13 20.41 11.28 12.11
CA GLU A 13 20.63 11.14 10.67
C GLU A 13 19.32 11.26 9.87
N GLY A 14 18.16 11.11 10.52
CA GLY A 14 16.84 11.23 9.91
C GLY A 14 16.14 9.89 9.71
N TRP A 15 16.71 8.79 10.19
CA TRP A 15 16.11 7.46 10.13
C TRP A 15 15.05 7.30 11.20
N TRP A 16 14.11 6.39 10.95
CA TRP A 16 13.11 6.01 11.93
C TRP A 16 12.52 4.65 11.60
N THR A 17 12.13 3.89 12.60
CA THR A 17 11.45 2.61 12.41
C THR A 17 10.39 2.45 13.48
N HIS A 18 9.20 2.04 13.05
CA HIS A 18 8.07 1.78 13.92
C HIS A 18 8.41 0.63 14.88
N THR A 19 8.08 0.79 16.17
CA THR A 19 8.44 -0.17 17.22
C THR A 19 7.90 -1.59 16.98
N ASP A 20 6.69 -1.70 16.44
CA ASP A 20 6.06 -2.97 16.04
C ASP A 20 6.46 -3.48 14.63
N LEU A 21 7.30 -2.76 13.87
CA LEU A 21 7.77 -3.26 12.57
C LEU A 21 8.77 -4.41 12.80
N PRO A 22 8.56 -5.60 12.22
CA PRO A 22 9.52 -6.69 12.35
C PRO A 22 10.86 -6.33 11.73
N ASN A 23 11.95 -6.72 12.39
CA ASN A 23 13.27 -6.65 11.78
C ASN A 23 13.47 -7.87 10.88
N TRP A 24 13.29 -7.66 9.58
CA TRP A 24 13.48 -8.70 8.56
C TRP A 24 14.92 -8.78 8.00
N GLY A 25 15.82 -7.89 8.45
CA GLY A 25 17.14 -7.72 7.85
C GLY A 25 17.06 -7.25 6.39
N GLU A 26 18.13 -7.47 5.63
CA GLU A 26 18.26 -7.06 4.23
C GLU A 26 17.56 -8.01 3.23
N SER A 27 16.92 -9.08 3.72
CA SER A 27 16.44 -10.18 2.88
C SER A 27 14.93 -10.33 2.80
N ALA A 28 14.16 -9.38 3.36
CA ALA A 28 12.71 -9.43 3.33
C ALA A 28 12.20 -9.45 1.89
N THR A 29 11.49 -10.50 1.49
CA THR A 29 10.86 -10.50 0.17
C THR A 29 9.58 -9.67 0.20
N LYS A 30 9.16 -9.20 -0.97
CA LYS A 30 7.88 -8.48 -1.11
C LYS A 30 6.71 -9.30 -0.56
N GLU A 31 6.71 -10.61 -0.80
CA GLU A 31 5.67 -11.52 -0.34
C GLU A 31 5.62 -11.62 1.19
N GLU A 32 6.76 -11.57 1.88
CA GLU A 32 6.82 -11.59 3.35
C GLU A 32 6.24 -10.31 3.95
N ILE A 33 6.56 -9.15 3.36
CA ILE A 33 6.01 -7.85 3.77
C ILE A 33 4.50 -7.80 3.52
N GLU A 34 4.04 -8.29 2.37
CA GLU A 34 2.62 -8.38 2.04
C GLU A 34 1.87 -9.33 2.97
N GLN A 35 2.46 -10.48 3.30
CA GLN A 35 1.87 -11.45 4.22
C GLN A 35 1.76 -10.88 5.64
N TRP A 36 2.81 -10.22 6.13
CA TRP A 36 2.76 -9.52 7.40
C TRP A 36 1.71 -8.40 7.38
N GLY A 37 1.60 -7.64 6.28
CA GLY A 37 0.57 -6.63 6.13
C GLY A 37 -0.84 -7.19 6.31
N LYS A 38 -1.13 -8.35 5.70
CA LYS A 38 -2.40 -9.07 5.89
C LYS A 38 -2.64 -9.46 7.35
N GLU A 39 -1.62 -9.96 8.04
CA GLU A 39 -1.72 -10.34 9.47
C GLU A 39 -1.95 -9.14 10.39
N GLN A 40 -1.57 -7.94 9.94
CA GLN A 40 -1.71 -6.68 10.65
C GLN A 40 -2.93 -5.85 10.22
N ASP A 41 -3.74 -6.35 9.30
CA ASP A 41 -4.85 -5.63 8.66
C ASP A 41 -4.44 -4.28 8.03
N ILE A 42 -3.28 -4.26 7.35
CA ILE A 42 -2.75 -3.08 6.66
C ILE A 42 -2.23 -3.42 5.26
N ILE A 43 -2.05 -2.37 4.46
CA ILE A 43 -1.36 -2.40 3.17
C ILE A 43 -0.08 -1.60 3.29
N VAL A 44 1.04 -2.20 2.93
CA VAL A 44 2.34 -1.51 2.91
C VAL A 44 2.55 -0.83 1.56
N TRP A 45 2.92 0.44 1.59
CA TRP A 45 3.27 1.25 0.42
C TRP A 45 4.61 1.93 0.60
N THR A 46 5.40 1.99 -0.48
CA THR A 46 6.76 2.53 -0.48
C THR A 46 6.78 3.90 -1.17
N ALA A 47 7.21 4.92 -0.43
CA ALA A 47 7.57 6.22 -0.98
C ALA A 47 9.07 6.25 -1.25
N TYR A 48 9.48 6.49 -2.49
CA TYR A 48 10.89 6.61 -2.86
C TYR A 48 11.36 8.04 -2.68
N PHE A 49 12.48 8.24 -1.98
CA PHE A 49 13.12 9.56 -1.84
C PHE A 49 13.37 10.18 -3.21
N GLU A 50 13.88 9.38 -4.15
CA GLU A 50 14.15 9.84 -5.51
C GLU A 50 12.91 10.34 -6.24
N ASP A 51 11.69 9.93 -5.91
CA ASP A 51 10.49 10.42 -6.58
C ASP A 51 9.94 11.71 -5.95
N GLN A 52 10.34 12.02 -4.71
CA GLN A 52 9.71 13.06 -3.89
C GLN A 52 10.61 14.27 -3.61
N VAL A 53 11.87 14.23 -4.02
CA VAL A 53 12.84 15.31 -3.76
C VAL A 53 13.35 15.99 -5.01
N THR A 54 13.90 17.19 -4.83
CA THR A 54 14.47 17.97 -5.93
C THR A 54 15.75 17.33 -6.47
N GLN A 55 16.14 17.66 -7.70
CA GLN A 55 17.40 17.17 -8.28
C GLN A 55 18.62 17.54 -7.43
N GLU A 56 18.63 18.71 -6.81
CA GLU A 56 19.70 19.14 -5.90
C GLU A 56 19.83 18.21 -4.69
N GLN A 57 18.70 17.80 -4.11
CA GLN A 57 18.69 16.86 -2.99
C GLN A 57 19.13 15.45 -3.41
N LYS A 58 18.75 15.01 -4.61
CA LYS A 58 19.27 13.76 -5.20
C LYS A 58 20.78 13.82 -5.38
N ASP A 59 21.30 14.89 -5.94
CA ASP A 59 22.74 15.04 -6.18
C ASP A 59 23.52 15.06 -4.85
N ARG A 60 22.99 15.74 -3.83
CA ARG A 60 23.55 15.72 -2.47
C ARG A 60 23.62 14.30 -1.91
N TRP A 61 22.55 13.52 -2.04
CA TRP A 61 22.55 12.13 -1.58
C TRP A 61 23.46 11.23 -2.43
N PHE A 62 23.12 11.03 -3.71
CA PHE A 62 23.72 10.01 -4.57
C PHE A 62 25.13 10.36 -5.05
N THR A 63 25.48 11.65 -5.14
CA THR A 63 26.79 12.08 -5.67
C THR A 63 27.72 12.59 -4.56
N GLN A 64 27.19 13.32 -3.58
CA GLN A 64 28.01 13.95 -2.54
C GLN A 64 28.07 13.13 -1.24
N GLY A 65 27.21 12.12 -1.08
CA GLY A 65 27.13 11.31 0.14
C GLY A 65 26.64 12.11 1.35
N ASP A 66 25.88 13.18 1.12
CA ASP A 66 25.38 14.05 2.19
C ASP A 66 24.11 13.48 2.81
N VAL A 67 24.28 12.72 3.89
CA VAL A 67 23.19 12.10 4.66
C VAL A 67 22.25 13.13 5.28
N SER A 68 22.70 14.38 5.49
CA SER A 68 21.89 15.40 6.16
C SER A 68 20.61 15.77 5.38
N VAL A 69 20.60 15.52 4.07
CA VAL A 69 19.41 15.73 3.22
C VAL A 69 18.22 14.87 3.65
N LEU A 70 18.45 13.74 4.32
CA LEU A 70 17.38 12.87 4.80
C LEU A 70 16.51 13.56 5.88
N LYS A 71 17.12 14.44 6.68
CA LYS A 71 16.40 15.26 7.67
C LYS A 71 15.52 16.33 7.03
N GLU A 72 15.88 16.76 5.82
CA GLU A 72 15.12 17.75 5.06
C GLU A 72 13.93 17.10 4.34
N TRP A 73 14.02 15.81 4.04
CA TRP A 73 12.96 15.07 3.38
C TRP A 73 11.80 14.75 4.32
N THR A 74 10.63 15.28 3.98
CA THR A 74 9.35 14.86 4.57
C THR A 74 8.63 14.03 3.52
N PRO A 75 8.54 12.69 3.69
CA PRO A 75 7.83 11.85 2.75
C PRO A 75 6.40 12.35 2.55
N ASP A 76 5.98 12.46 1.29
CA ASP A 76 4.59 12.73 0.97
C ASP A 76 3.82 11.43 1.16
N ILE A 77 3.03 11.37 2.23
CA ILE A 77 2.30 10.19 2.68
C ILE A 77 0.83 10.37 2.27
N PRO A 78 0.25 9.42 1.51
CA PRO A 78 -1.15 9.52 1.10
C PRO A 78 -2.12 9.59 2.27
N GLU A 79 -3.30 10.17 2.06
CA GLU A 79 -4.31 10.26 3.10
C GLU A 79 -4.74 8.89 3.62
N GLY A 80 -4.81 8.74 4.94
CA GLY A 80 -5.15 7.49 5.61
C GLY A 80 -3.95 6.59 5.89
N HIS A 81 -2.78 6.88 5.32
CA HIS A 81 -1.55 6.16 5.63
C HIS A 81 -0.88 6.71 6.90
N PHE A 82 -0.06 5.87 7.53
CA PHE A 82 0.90 6.27 8.57
C PHE A 82 2.28 5.67 8.30
N LEU A 83 3.32 6.27 8.86
CA LEU A 83 4.71 5.87 8.61
C LEU A 83 5.05 4.56 9.36
N LEU A 84 5.74 3.64 8.68
CA LEU A 84 6.32 2.43 9.25
C LEU A 84 7.84 2.51 9.39
N SER A 85 8.53 3.07 8.41
CA SER A 85 9.98 3.28 8.50
C SER A 85 10.46 4.33 7.53
N ILE A 86 11.63 4.89 7.81
CA ILE A 86 12.50 5.55 6.86
C ILE A 86 13.83 4.83 6.97
N SER A 87 14.25 4.22 5.87
CA SER A 87 15.44 3.38 5.79
C SER A 87 16.10 3.49 4.43
N ASP A 88 17.40 3.24 4.35
CA ASP A 88 18.09 3.17 3.07
C ASP A 88 17.76 1.87 2.34
N THR A 89 17.88 1.89 1.02
CA THR A 89 17.84 0.69 0.17
C THR A 89 19.05 0.69 -0.74
N GLU A 90 19.62 -0.49 -0.98
CA GLU A 90 20.86 -0.61 -1.77
C GLU A 90 20.69 -0.08 -3.20
N ASP A 91 19.52 -0.25 -3.79
CA ASP A 91 19.28 0.03 -5.21
C ASP A 91 18.67 1.42 -5.48
N HIS A 92 17.83 1.94 -4.57
CA HIS A 92 17.01 3.14 -4.80
C HIS A 92 17.29 4.29 -3.82
N GLY A 93 18.25 4.11 -2.91
CA GLY A 93 18.50 5.05 -1.83
C GLY A 93 17.38 5.05 -0.78
N PRO A 94 17.15 6.15 -0.05
CA PRO A 94 16.20 6.19 1.04
C PRO A 94 14.77 5.96 0.58
N VAL A 95 14.05 5.18 1.36
CA VAL A 95 12.62 4.93 1.17
C VAL A 95 11.87 5.14 2.47
N ALA A 96 10.60 5.49 2.35
CA ALA A 96 9.67 5.55 3.45
C ALA A 96 8.60 4.47 3.25
N LEU A 97 8.57 3.48 4.14
CA LEU A 97 7.46 2.53 4.18
C LEU A 97 6.31 3.16 4.94
N THR A 98 5.10 3.00 4.41
CA THR A 98 3.86 3.49 4.99
C THR A 98 2.83 2.38 5.03
N ALA A 99 1.89 2.49 5.96
CA ALA A 99 0.79 1.54 6.14
C ALA A 99 -0.55 2.23 5.97
N LEU A 100 -1.44 1.64 5.17
CA LEU A 100 -2.85 1.99 5.09
C LEU A 100 -3.68 0.91 5.80
N PRO A 101 -4.40 1.23 6.89
CA PRO A 101 -5.35 0.29 7.48
C PRO A 101 -6.41 -0.16 6.48
N LEU A 102 -6.72 -1.45 6.46
CA LEU A 102 -7.72 -2.01 5.55
C LEU A 102 -9.10 -1.39 5.78
N ASP A 103 -9.49 -1.12 7.03
CA ASP A 103 -10.78 -0.50 7.33
C ASP A 103 -10.88 0.95 6.83
N VAL A 104 -9.74 1.65 6.72
CA VAL A 104 -9.66 2.98 6.11
C VAL A 104 -9.78 2.84 4.60
N LEU A 105 -9.08 1.87 4.00
CA LEU A 105 -9.19 1.60 2.57
C LEU A 105 -10.63 1.25 2.16
N GLU A 106 -11.28 0.33 2.89
CA GLU A 106 -12.66 -0.07 2.64
C GLU A 106 -13.61 1.14 2.66
N LYS A 107 -13.43 2.05 3.62
CA LYS A 107 -14.20 3.30 3.69
C LYS A 107 -13.93 4.21 2.50
N GLN A 108 -12.66 4.35 2.08
CA GLN A 108 -12.29 5.14 0.91
C GLN A 108 -12.94 4.55 -0.36
N ILE A 109 -12.85 3.24 -0.57
CA ILE A 109 -13.47 2.55 -1.70
C ILE A 109 -14.99 2.74 -1.68
N ALA A 110 -15.64 2.50 -0.54
CA ALA A 110 -17.10 2.65 -0.40
C ALA A 110 -17.60 4.08 -0.66
N GLN A 111 -16.73 5.08 -0.53
CA GLN A 111 -17.04 6.49 -0.79
C GLN A 111 -16.60 6.95 -2.18
N THR A 112 -15.81 6.16 -2.91
CA THR A 112 -15.30 6.51 -4.22
C THR A 112 -16.38 6.29 -5.29
N PRO A 113 -16.76 7.33 -6.05
CA PRO A 113 -17.68 7.18 -7.18
C PRO A 113 -17.12 6.22 -8.24
N PRO A 114 -17.96 5.41 -8.92
CA PRO A 114 -17.50 4.45 -9.93
C PRO A 114 -16.59 5.04 -11.02
N GLU A 115 -16.86 6.28 -11.44
CA GLU A 115 -16.10 7.03 -12.43
C GLU A 115 -14.71 7.49 -11.95
N GLN A 116 -14.39 7.33 -10.66
CA GLN A 116 -13.10 7.67 -10.07
C GLN A 116 -12.27 6.43 -9.70
N ILE A 117 -12.85 5.23 -9.78
CA ILE A 117 -12.18 3.96 -9.43
C ILE A 117 -10.97 3.69 -10.33
N GLU A 118 -11.04 4.06 -11.60
CA GLU A 118 -9.94 3.92 -12.56
C GLU A 118 -8.73 4.82 -12.23
N ASN A 119 -8.91 5.81 -11.35
CA ASN A 119 -7.84 6.67 -10.87
C ASN A 119 -7.27 6.22 -9.51
N LEU A 120 -7.78 5.13 -8.92
CA LEU A 120 -7.22 4.60 -7.68
C LEU A 120 -5.83 3.99 -7.93
N PRO A 121 -4.91 4.06 -6.95
CA PRO A 121 -3.60 3.43 -7.06
C PRO A 121 -3.72 1.93 -7.39
N PRO A 122 -2.89 1.38 -8.30
CA PRO A 122 -2.92 -0.06 -8.63
C PRO A 122 -2.78 -0.99 -7.42
N SER A 123 -2.08 -0.56 -6.37
CA SER A 123 -1.94 -1.27 -5.09
C SER A 123 -3.26 -1.39 -4.32
N THR A 124 -4.13 -0.37 -4.43
CA THR A 124 -5.47 -0.36 -3.85
C THR A 124 -6.37 -1.36 -4.56
N LEU A 125 -6.32 -1.36 -5.89
CA LEU A 125 -7.08 -2.30 -6.71
C LEU A 125 -6.59 -3.73 -6.50
N SER A 126 -5.28 -3.98 -6.47
CA SER A 126 -4.74 -5.34 -6.34
C SER A 126 -5.14 -6.02 -5.04
N ILE A 127 -5.27 -5.29 -3.93
CA ILE A 127 -5.60 -5.88 -2.62
C ILE A 127 -7.09 -6.09 -2.45
N ALA A 128 -7.92 -5.14 -2.90
CA ALA A 128 -9.36 -5.33 -3.02
C ALA A 128 -9.68 -6.54 -3.93
N LEU A 129 -8.92 -6.68 -5.03
CA LEU A 129 -9.01 -7.83 -5.93
C LEU A 129 -8.51 -9.14 -5.30
N GLN A 130 -7.48 -9.11 -4.46
CA GLN A 130 -6.89 -10.33 -3.86
C GLN A 130 -7.78 -10.90 -2.73
N GLN A 131 -8.35 -10.04 -1.88
CA GLN A 131 -9.28 -10.47 -0.83
C GLN A 131 -10.58 -11.04 -1.42
N GLU A 132 -11.09 -10.42 -2.49
CA GLU A 132 -12.23 -10.92 -3.25
C GLU A 132 -11.87 -12.15 -4.08
N LYS A 133 -10.63 -12.29 -4.58
CA LYS A 133 -10.17 -13.49 -5.29
C LYS A 133 -10.22 -14.72 -4.39
N ASP A 134 -9.83 -14.61 -3.12
CA ASP A 134 -9.89 -15.72 -2.18
C ASP A 134 -11.35 -16.09 -1.87
N CYS A 135 -12.25 -15.11 -1.76
CA CYS A 135 -13.71 -15.30 -1.65
C CYS A 135 -14.35 -15.91 -2.92
N LEU A 136 -13.89 -15.45 -4.10
CA LEU A 136 -14.37 -15.88 -5.40
C LEU A 136 -13.89 -17.27 -5.74
N VAL A 137 -12.66 -17.67 -5.37
CA VAL A 137 -12.11 -19.00 -5.63
C VAL A 137 -12.97 -20.08 -4.99
N ASP A 138 -13.41 -19.89 -3.75
CA ASP A 138 -14.31 -20.83 -3.07
C ASP A 138 -15.67 -20.94 -3.79
N TYR A 139 -16.20 -19.83 -4.32
CA TYR A 139 -17.45 -19.79 -5.09
C TYR A 139 -17.32 -20.24 -6.57
N TYR A 140 -16.14 -20.09 -7.19
CA TYR A 140 -15.88 -20.42 -8.61
C TYR A 140 -15.60 -21.90 -8.84
N LEU A 141 -15.17 -22.60 -7.78
CA LEU A 141 -14.85 -24.03 -7.81
C LEU A 141 -16.08 -24.92 -7.73
N GLU A 142 -17.25 -24.37 -7.35
CA GLU A 142 -18.53 -25.07 -7.53
C GLU A 142 -18.89 -25.08 -9.03
N GLU A 143 -19.16 -26.28 -9.59
CA GLU A 143 -19.30 -26.48 -11.05
C GLU A 143 -20.46 -25.70 -11.69
N ASP A 144 -21.39 -25.17 -10.89
CA ASP A 144 -22.59 -24.45 -11.32
C ASP A 144 -22.56 -22.93 -11.07
N CYS A 145 -21.38 -22.33 -10.79
CA CYS A 145 -21.31 -20.89 -10.55
C CYS A 145 -21.63 -20.08 -11.84
N PRO A 146 -22.75 -19.32 -11.89
CA PRO A 146 -23.17 -18.59 -13.10
C PRO A 146 -22.28 -17.37 -13.40
N TYR A 147 -21.32 -17.08 -12.53
CA TYR A 147 -20.47 -15.88 -12.57
C TYR A 147 -19.06 -16.18 -13.14
N LYS A 148 -18.87 -17.35 -13.76
CA LYS A 148 -17.57 -17.87 -14.23
C LYS A 148 -16.85 -17.05 -15.33
N GLY A 149 -17.45 -15.95 -15.78
CA GLY A 149 -16.93 -15.07 -16.85
C GLY A 149 -16.96 -13.57 -16.54
N PHE A 150 -16.79 -13.17 -15.28
CA PHE A 150 -16.91 -11.75 -14.91
C PHE A 150 -15.78 -10.88 -15.47
N ASN A 151 -16.16 -9.78 -16.16
CA ASN A 151 -15.29 -8.68 -16.55
C ASN A 151 -15.02 -7.77 -15.33
N TYR A 152 -13.87 -7.08 -15.31
CA TYR A 152 -13.47 -6.00 -14.40
C TYR A 152 -14.63 -5.08 -13.94
N ILE A 153 -15.55 -4.72 -14.84
CA ILE A 153 -16.74 -3.90 -14.55
C ILE A 153 -17.70 -4.57 -13.55
N CYS A 154 -17.94 -5.88 -13.70
CA CYS A 154 -18.83 -6.60 -12.82
C CYS A 154 -18.22 -6.86 -11.44
N LEU A 155 -16.88 -6.95 -11.38
CA LEU A 155 -16.16 -7.04 -10.12
C LEU A 155 -16.21 -5.73 -9.33
N ILE A 156 -16.10 -4.59 -10.02
CA ILE A 156 -16.33 -3.25 -9.44
C ILE A 156 -17.76 -3.11 -8.91
N ALA A 157 -18.76 -3.63 -9.60
CA ALA A 157 -20.14 -3.60 -9.13
C ALA A 157 -20.40 -4.53 -7.93
N LEU A 158 -19.64 -5.64 -7.84
CA LEU A 158 -19.60 -6.54 -6.69
C LEU A 158 -19.06 -5.81 -5.45
N ILE A 159 -17.90 -5.14 -5.60
CA ILE A 159 -17.27 -4.29 -4.57
C ILE A 159 -18.24 -3.20 -4.08
N ASN A 160 -19.08 -2.67 -4.96
CA ASN A 160 -20.03 -1.60 -4.64
C ASN A 160 -21.41 -2.09 -4.12
N GLY A 161 -21.61 -3.40 -3.89
CA GLY A 161 -22.87 -3.94 -3.37
C GLY A 161 -24.07 -3.76 -4.31
N LYS A 162 -23.83 -3.47 -5.61
CA LYS A 162 -24.85 -3.10 -6.60
C LYS A 162 -25.31 -4.24 -7.52
N LEU A 163 -25.10 -5.49 -7.10
CA LEU A 163 -25.45 -6.70 -7.86
C LEU A 163 -26.90 -6.72 -8.39
N LYS A 164 -27.85 -6.03 -7.75
CA LYS A 164 -29.26 -6.00 -8.18
C LYS A 164 -29.55 -5.09 -9.38
N GLU A 165 -28.62 -4.23 -9.78
CA GLU A 165 -28.82 -3.25 -10.85
C GLU A 165 -28.16 -3.65 -12.18
N ILE A 166 -27.43 -4.77 -12.21
CA ILE A 166 -26.81 -5.29 -13.44
C ILE A 166 -27.70 -6.39 -14.01
N GLU A 167 -28.46 -6.06 -15.05
CA GLU A 167 -28.94 -7.06 -16.00
C GLU A 167 -27.74 -7.53 -16.83
N CYS A 168 -27.14 -8.66 -16.45
CA CYS A 168 -26.16 -9.34 -17.28
C CYS A 168 -26.84 -9.84 -18.56
N LEU A 169 -26.44 -9.29 -19.70
CA LEU A 169 -26.76 -9.80 -21.04
C LEU A 169 -25.90 -11.03 -21.39
#